data_AF-A0A932WYU3-F1
#
_entry.id   AF-A0A932WYU3-F1
#
_cell.length_a   1.000
_cell.length_b   1.000
_cell.length_c   1.000
_cell.angle_alpha   90.00
_cell.angle_beta   90.00
_cell.angle_gamma   90.00
#
_symmetry.space_group_name_H-M   'P 1'
#
loop_
_entity.id
_entity.type
_entity.pdbx_description
1 polymer ?
#
loop_
_entity_poly.entity_id
_entity_poly.type
_entity_poly.pdbx_seq_one_letter_code
_entity_poly.pdbx_strand_id
1 'polypeptide(L)'
;MTRRRFGLSFLAAGLAPAAWLAGQRVARAEHRLTPKAEELQKRAGDLLESLAEDMHHQGERREGSAETAALMAAGTVFGQARAFRLLLDEQGRDADFRLAWSQLAATLEGAEPRILHAHVKRGIRNDWERIQATAEEIDHAMGRVRRPRGRGRR
;
A
#
# COMPACT_ATOMS: atom_id res chain seq x y z
N MET A 1 66.80 -12.09 8.17
CA MET A 1 65.59 -12.91 7.91
C MET A 1 64.36 -12.00 7.98
N THR A 2 63.83 -11.59 6.83
CA THR A 2 62.80 -10.55 6.67
C THR A 2 61.39 -11.14 6.72
N ARG A 3 60.52 -10.52 7.55
CA ARG A 3 59.09 -10.83 7.70
C ARG A 3 58.33 -10.64 6.38
N ARG A 4 57.51 -11.62 5.99
CA ARG A 4 56.45 -11.47 4.98
C ARG A 4 55.09 -11.51 5.67
N ARG A 5 54.47 -10.35 5.84
CA ARG A 5 53.03 -10.19 6.07
C ARG A 5 52.40 -9.81 4.73
N PHE A 6 51.82 -10.78 4.03
CA PHE A 6 50.78 -10.53 3.02
C PHE A 6 49.45 -10.70 3.80
N GLY A 7 48.51 -9.77 3.87
CA GLY A 7 48.00 -8.91 2.80
C GLY A 7 46.49 -9.20 2.68
N LEU A 8 45.75 -9.10 3.79
CA LEU A 8 44.32 -9.40 3.93
C LEU A 8 43.42 -8.26 3.41
N SER A 9 43.78 -7.63 2.28
CA SER A 9 43.14 -6.36 1.87
C SER A 9 42.29 -6.43 0.60
N PHE A 10 42.06 -7.62 0.02
CA PHE A 10 41.42 -7.70 -1.30
C PHE A 10 39.92 -8.07 -1.32
N LEU A 11 39.28 -8.38 -0.19
CA LEU A 11 37.85 -8.78 -0.18
C LEU A 11 36.86 -7.64 0.09
N ALA A 12 37.33 -6.44 0.48
CA ALA A 12 36.44 -5.32 0.83
C ALA A 12 35.98 -4.46 -0.37
N ALA A 13 36.68 -4.51 -1.50
CA ALA A 13 36.43 -3.62 -2.64
C ALA A 13 35.19 -3.98 -3.48
N GLY A 14 34.69 -5.22 -3.38
CA GLY A 14 33.53 -5.69 -4.15
C GLY A 14 32.17 -5.45 -3.50
N LEU A 15 32.11 -5.23 -2.18
CA LEU A 15 30.85 -5.07 -1.43
C LEU A 15 30.33 -3.61 -1.41
N ALA A 16 31.23 -2.63 -1.47
CA ALA A 16 30.85 -1.21 -1.44
C ALA A 16 30.03 -0.75 -2.67
N PRO A 17 30.35 -1.17 -3.91
CA PRO A 17 29.57 -0.78 -5.09
C PRO A 17 28.15 -1.39 -5.08
N ALA A 18 28.00 -2.63 -4.58
CA ALA A 18 26.71 -3.28 -4.50
C ALA A 18 25.78 -2.61 -3.46
N ALA A 19 26.33 -2.21 -2.31
CA ALA A 19 25.59 -1.46 -1.29
C ALA A 19 25.19 -0.05 -1.79
N TRP A 20 26.07 0.62 -2.54
CA TRP A 20 25.78 1.94 -3.10
C TRP A 20 24.74 1.89 -4.22
N LEU A 21 24.82 0.91 -5.13
CA LEU A 21 23.81 0.67 -6.17
C LEU A 21 22.47 0.21 -5.59
N ALA A 22 22.48 -0.58 -4.52
CA ALA A 22 21.28 -0.93 -3.78
C ALA A 22 20.65 0.33 -3.14
N GLY A 23 21.45 1.17 -2.47
CA GLY A 23 20.98 2.43 -1.87
C GLY A 23 20.37 3.40 -2.88
N GLN A 24 20.97 3.55 -4.06
CA GLN A 24 20.41 4.40 -5.12
C GLN A 24 19.09 3.88 -5.70
N ARG A 25 18.91 2.56 -5.77
CA ARG A 25 17.66 1.95 -6.24
C ARG A 25 16.52 2.12 -5.24
N VAL A 26 16.83 2.00 -3.95
CA VAL A 26 15.86 2.22 -2.85
C VAL A 26 15.40 3.68 -2.85
N ALA A 27 16.33 4.65 -2.86
CA ALA A 27 15.99 6.07 -2.85
C ALA A 27 15.16 6.51 -4.07
N ARG A 28 15.40 5.94 -5.25
CA ARG A 28 14.59 6.23 -6.46
C ARG A 28 13.19 5.60 -6.43
N ALA A 29 13.05 4.42 -5.84
CA ALA A 29 11.75 3.77 -5.67
C ALA A 29 10.91 4.53 -4.63
N GLU A 30 11.52 4.89 -3.51
CA GLU A 30 10.91 5.68 -2.43
C GLU A 30 10.36 7.02 -2.95
N HIS A 31 11.18 7.79 -3.68
CA HIS A 31 10.76 9.10 -4.23
C HIS A 31 9.55 9.03 -5.18
N ARG A 32 9.31 7.90 -5.84
CA ARG A 32 8.15 7.70 -6.72
C ARG A 32 6.92 7.18 -5.97
N LEU A 33 7.13 6.46 -4.87
CA LEU A 33 6.08 5.81 -4.09
C LEU A 33 5.45 6.75 -3.06
N THR A 34 6.22 7.62 -2.43
CA THR A 34 5.73 8.58 -1.40
C THR A 34 4.51 9.38 -1.85
N PRO A 35 4.50 10.09 -3.00
CA PRO A 35 3.33 10.88 -3.40
C PRO A 35 2.08 10.01 -3.65
N LYS A 36 2.28 8.76 -4.08
CA LYS A 36 1.16 7.82 -4.32
C LYS A 36 0.64 7.21 -3.03
N ALA A 37 1.51 6.94 -2.06
CA ALA A 37 1.11 6.51 -0.73
C ALA A 37 0.35 7.62 0.02
N GLU A 38 0.78 8.87 -0.11
CA GLU A 38 0.05 10.05 0.39
C GLU A 38 -1.34 10.16 -0.24
N GLU A 39 -1.43 10.05 -1.56
CA GLU A 39 -2.69 10.08 -2.29
C GLU A 39 -3.62 8.94 -1.86
N LEU A 40 -3.09 7.73 -1.71
CA LEU A 40 -3.86 6.56 -1.25
C LEU A 40 -4.39 6.77 0.17
N GLN A 41 -3.54 7.23 1.10
CA GLN A 41 -3.95 7.52 2.48
C GLN A 41 -5.05 8.57 2.49
N LYS A 42 -4.90 9.66 1.72
CA LYS A 42 -5.90 10.73 1.65
C LYS A 42 -7.25 10.17 1.16
N ARG A 43 -7.26 9.47 0.03
CA ARG A 43 -8.49 8.89 -0.54
C ARG A 43 -9.16 7.90 0.41
N ALA A 44 -8.38 7.08 1.12
CA ALA A 44 -8.92 6.17 2.13
C ALA A 44 -9.54 6.92 3.32
N GLY A 45 -8.96 8.06 3.71
CA GLY A 45 -9.52 8.96 4.71
C GLY A 45 -10.83 9.60 4.26
N ASP A 46 -10.86 10.17 3.05
CA ASP A 46 -12.04 10.80 2.45
C ASP A 46 -13.22 9.80 2.35
N LEU A 47 -12.92 8.54 1.98
CA LEU A 47 -13.92 7.46 1.95
C LEU A 47 -14.46 7.13 3.35
N LEU A 48 -13.58 7.03 4.35
CA LEU A 48 -13.99 6.74 5.73
C LEU A 48 -14.91 7.84 6.28
N GLU A 49 -14.57 9.10 6.01
CA GLU A 49 -15.39 10.25 6.40
C GLU A 49 -16.77 10.21 5.72
N SER A 50 -16.80 9.97 4.40
CA SER A 50 -18.04 9.86 3.63
C SER A 50 -18.97 8.74 4.15
N LEU A 51 -18.40 7.59 4.52
CA LEU A 51 -19.16 6.48 5.10
C LEU A 51 -19.71 6.81 6.50
N ALA A 52 -18.94 7.54 7.31
CA ALA A 52 -19.36 7.94 8.65
C ALA A 52 -20.51 8.95 8.59
N GLU A 53 -20.41 9.94 7.70
CA GLU A 53 -21.49 10.90 7.43
C GLU A 53 -22.76 10.20 6.96
N ASP A 54 -22.63 9.25 6.03
CA ASP A 54 -23.75 8.46 5.51
C ASP A 54 -24.49 7.68 6.62
N MET A 55 -23.76 7.07 7.56
CA MET A 55 -24.35 6.36 8.70
C MET A 55 -25.11 7.30 9.66
N HIS A 56 -24.62 8.52 9.87
CA HIS A 56 -25.31 9.49 10.73
C HIS A 56 -26.66 9.94 10.15
N HIS A 57 -26.87 9.82 8.84
CA HIS A 57 -28.11 10.19 8.17
C HIS A 57 -29.15 9.07 8.04
N GLN A 58 -28.77 7.80 8.23
CA GLN A 58 -29.65 6.63 7.99
C GLN A 58 -30.19 5.98 9.27
N GLY A 59 -30.47 6.77 10.30
CA GLY A 59 -31.09 6.29 11.53
C GLY A 59 -32.44 5.61 11.28
N GLU A 60 -32.46 4.29 11.08
CA GLU A 60 -33.32 3.29 11.71
C GLU A 60 -33.30 1.93 10.96
N ARG A 61 -32.95 0.88 11.73
CA ARG A 61 -33.31 -0.55 11.59
C ARG A 61 -32.64 -1.40 10.49
N ARG A 62 -31.99 -2.48 10.98
CA ARG A 62 -31.49 -3.69 10.29
C ARG A 62 -30.21 -3.61 9.45
N GLU A 63 -29.77 -2.44 8.96
CA GLU A 63 -28.51 -2.33 8.19
C GLU A 63 -27.25 -2.05 9.03
N GLY A 64 -27.40 -1.65 10.30
CA GLY A 64 -26.29 -1.17 11.13
C GLY A 64 -25.10 -2.12 11.30
N SER A 65 -25.28 -3.45 11.20
CA SER A 65 -24.15 -4.39 11.29
C SER A 65 -23.29 -4.40 10.02
N ALA A 66 -23.90 -4.26 8.85
CA ALA A 66 -23.20 -4.22 7.56
C ALA A 66 -22.48 -2.88 7.39
N GLU A 67 -23.13 -1.78 7.76
CA GLU A 67 -22.54 -0.44 7.75
C GLU A 67 -21.38 -0.32 8.74
N THR A 68 -21.54 -0.86 9.97
CA THR A 68 -20.43 -0.92 10.94
C THR A 68 -19.27 -1.76 10.40
N ALA A 69 -19.55 -2.89 9.74
CA ALA A 69 -18.51 -3.70 9.11
C ALA A 69 -17.82 -2.96 7.94
N ALA A 70 -18.55 -2.15 7.19
CA ALA A 70 -18.01 -1.28 6.14
C ALA A 70 -17.12 -0.17 6.71
N LEU A 71 -17.55 0.51 7.78
CA LEU A 71 -16.73 1.49 8.50
C LEU A 71 -15.46 0.87 9.05
N MET A 72 -15.55 -0.30 9.69
CA MET A 72 -14.36 -1.00 10.19
C MET A 72 -13.41 -1.39 9.04
N ALA A 73 -13.94 -1.84 7.91
CA ALA A 73 -13.15 -2.18 6.73
C ALA A 73 -12.45 -0.93 6.16
N ALA A 74 -13.17 0.18 5.98
CA ALA A 74 -12.61 1.46 5.52
C ALA A 74 -11.57 2.01 6.50
N GLY A 75 -11.84 1.94 7.81
CA GLY A 75 -10.89 2.33 8.86
C GLY A 75 -9.62 1.49 8.85
N THR A 76 -9.74 0.18 8.58
CA THR A 76 -8.58 -0.71 8.44
C THR A 76 -7.76 -0.34 7.20
N VAL A 77 -8.41 -0.08 6.06
CA VAL A 77 -7.73 0.40 4.84
C VAL A 77 -6.99 1.71 5.10
N PHE A 78 -7.64 2.68 5.73
CA PHE A 78 -7.03 3.96 6.09
C PHE A 78 -5.82 3.78 7.02
N GLY A 79 -5.96 2.98 8.07
CA GLY A 79 -4.87 2.69 9.01
C GLY A 79 -3.66 2.04 8.33
N GLN A 80 -3.91 1.04 7.46
CA GLN A 80 -2.85 0.37 6.70
C GLN A 80 -2.20 1.28 5.65
N ALA A 81 -2.98 2.12 4.96
CA ALA A 81 -2.45 3.10 4.01
C ALA A 81 -1.56 4.14 4.72
N ARG A 82 -1.98 4.62 5.90
CA ARG A 82 -1.16 5.50 6.75
C ARG A 82 0.12 4.83 7.22
N ALA A 83 0.06 3.58 7.66
CA ALA A 83 1.23 2.82 8.10
C ALA A 83 2.22 2.61 6.94
N PHE A 84 1.72 2.29 5.74
CA PHE A 84 2.54 2.16 4.55
C PHE A 84 3.25 3.47 4.18
N ARG A 85 2.54 4.62 4.21
CA ARG A 85 3.14 5.93 3.98
C ARG A 85 4.22 6.27 5.02
N LEU A 86 3.94 6.06 6.30
CA LEU A 86 4.92 6.32 7.38
C LEU A 86 6.18 5.46 7.21
N LEU A 87 6.02 4.20 6.82
CA LEU A 87 7.15 3.33 6.56
C LEU A 87 8.04 3.90 5.45
N LEU A 88 7.43 4.40 4.36
CA LEU A 88 8.16 5.05 3.26
C LEU A 88 8.91 6.31 3.73
N ASP A 89 8.29 7.13 4.59
CA ASP A 89 8.94 8.33 5.15
C ASP A 89 10.17 8.00 6.02
N GLU A 90 10.15 6.85 6.71
CA GLU A 90 11.22 6.41 7.61
C GLU A 90 12.44 5.78 6.90
N GLN A 91 12.51 5.82 5.56
CA GLN A 91 13.59 5.21 4.77
C GLN A 91 13.80 3.72 5.10
N GLY A 92 12.68 2.99 5.28
CA GLY A 92 12.69 1.55 5.49
C GLY A 92 13.43 0.76 4.39
N ARG A 93 13.72 -0.52 4.64
CA ARG A 93 14.35 -1.36 3.60
C ARG A 93 13.30 -1.76 2.55
N ASP A 94 13.72 -1.95 1.31
CA ASP A 94 12.84 -2.37 0.20
C ASP A 94 12.01 -3.63 0.50
N ALA A 95 12.57 -4.59 1.26
CA ALA A 95 11.83 -5.77 1.71
C ALA A 95 10.66 -5.42 2.64
N ASP A 96 10.84 -4.42 3.51
CA ASP A 96 9.85 -3.97 4.48
C ASP A 96 8.69 -3.26 3.75
N PHE A 97 8.99 -2.43 2.73
CA PHE A 97 7.98 -1.78 1.88
C PHE A 97 7.12 -2.79 1.12
N ARG A 98 7.74 -3.79 0.52
CA ARG A 98 7.04 -4.84 -0.23
C ARG A 98 6.13 -5.65 0.68
N LEU A 99 6.58 -5.98 1.89
CA LEU A 99 5.75 -6.71 2.84
C LEU A 99 4.53 -5.87 3.26
N ALA A 100 4.76 -4.62 3.68
CA ALA A 100 3.71 -3.69 4.06
C ALA A 100 2.68 -3.48 2.94
N TRP A 101 3.17 -3.29 1.70
CA TRP A 101 2.28 -3.21 0.55
C TRP A 101 1.46 -4.48 0.34
N SER A 102 2.08 -5.66 0.46
CA SER A 102 1.36 -6.92 0.28
C SER A 102 0.20 -7.08 1.27
N GLN A 103 0.40 -6.61 2.49
CA GLN A 103 -0.64 -6.62 3.53
C GLN A 103 -1.74 -5.60 3.23
N LEU A 104 -1.38 -4.41 2.77
CA LEU A 104 -2.33 -3.38 2.34
C LEU A 104 -3.15 -3.82 1.12
N ALA A 105 -2.53 -4.41 0.10
CA ALA A 105 -3.21 -4.93 -1.08
C ALA A 105 -4.23 -6.03 -0.72
N ALA A 106 -3.85 -6.95 0.17
CA ALA A 106 -4.79 -7.97 0.69
C ALA A 106 -5.94 -7.34 1.49
N THR A 107 -5.66 -6.27 2.24
CA THR A 107 -6.67 -5.51 2.97
C THR A 107 -7.66 -4.83 2.02
N LEU A 108 -7.17 -4.21 0.95
CA LEU A 108 -8.00 -3.59 -0.08
C LEU A 108 -8.94 -4.62 -0.71
N GLU A 109 -8.41 -5.78 -1.13
CA GLU A 109 -9.22 -6.87 -1.71
C GLU A 109 -10.29 -7.41 -0.75
N GLY A 110 -9.95 -7.55 0.54
CA GLY A 110 -10.90 -8.02 1.55
C GLY A 110 -11.93 -6.96 1.98
N ALA A 111 -11.65 -5.68 1.79
CA ALA A 111 -12.51 -4.57 2.20
C ALA A 111 -13.60 -4.26 1.15
N GLU A 112 -13.28 -4.39 -0.13
CA GLU A 112 -14.20 -4.10 -1.25
C GLU A 112 -15.61 -4.68 -1.08
N PRO A 113 -15.79 -6.00 -0.89
CA PRO A 113 -17.13 -6.57 -0.79
C PRO A 113 -17.88 -6.06 0.45
N ARG A 114 -17.18 -5.69 1.53
CA ARG A 114 -17.82 -5.18 2.75
C ARG A 114 -18.33 -3.76 2.54
N ILE A 115 -17.53 -2.92 1.88
CA ILE A 115 -17.85 -1.52 1.63
C ILE A 115 -18.93 -1.40 0.55
N LEU A 116 -18.75 -2.05 -0.60
CA LEU A 116 -19.67 -1.90 -1.74
C LEU A 116 -20.99 -2.66 -1.58
N HIS A 117 -21.06 -3.66 -0.68
CA HIS A 117 -22.31 -4.35 -0.35
C HIS A 117 -23.16 -3.53 0.63
N ALA A 118 -22.54 -2.92 1.65
CA ALA A 118 -23.25 -2.08 2.61
C ALA A 118 -23.65 -0.72 2.02
N HIS A 119 -22.82 -0.15 1.14
CA HIS A 119 -23.07 1.16 0.53
C HIS A 119 -23.04 1.08 -1.00
N VAL A 120 -24.22 0.91 -1.61
CA VAL A 120 -24.39 0.80 -3.07
C VAL A 120 -24.41 2.18 -3.76
N LYS A 121 -24.22 3.27 -3.00
CA LYS A 121 -24.25 4.63 -3.54
C LYS A 121 -23.14 4.85 -4.57
N ARG A 122 -23.48 5.58 -5.64
CA ARG A 122 -22.56 5.88 -6.74
C ARG A 122 -21.31 6.65 -6.27
N GLY A 123 -21.44 7.53 -5.28
CA GLY A 123 -20.32 8.27 -4.68
C GLY A 123 -19.28 7.33 -4.08
N ILE A 124 -19.70 6.48 -3.14
CA ILE A 124 -18.85 5.49 -2.47
C ILE A 124 -18.16 4.55 -3.47
N ARG A 125 -18.87 4.10 -4.52
CA ARG A 125 -18.26 3.30 -5.58
C ARG A 125 -17.16 4.06 -6.32
N ASN A 126 -17.42 5.31 -6.72
CA ASN A 126 -16.41 6.12 -7.41
C ASN A 126 -15.17 6.36 -6.54
N ASP A 127 -15.35 6.57 -5.24
CA ASP A 127 -14.24 6.77 -4.31
C ASP A 127 -13.42 5.49 -4.12
N TRP A 128 -14.09 4.33 -4.04
CA TRP A 128 -13.41 3.03 -4.07
C TRP A 128 -12.62 2.79 -5.35
N GLU A 129 -13.20 3.08 -6.53
CA GLU A 129 -12.52 2.94 -7.83
C GLU A 129 -11.26 3.82 -7.91
N ARG A 130 -11.30 5.03 -7.33
CA ARG A 130 -10.13 5.91 -7.24
C ARG A 130 -9.04 5.36 -6.33
N ILE A 131 -9.42 4.76 -5.19
CA ILE A 131 -8.48 4.05 -4.30
C ILE A 131 -7.81 2.90 -5.05
N GLN A 132 -8.59 2.10 -5.79
CA GLN A 132 -8.06 0.99 -6.60
C GLN A 132 -7.10 1.48 -7.68
N ALA A 133 -7.44 2.55 -8.41
CA ALA A 133 -6.57 3.13 -9.42
C ALA A 133 -5.23 3.60 -8.83
N THR A 134 -5.24 4.31 -7.69
CA THR A 134 -4.00 4.69 -7.00
C THR A 134 -3.22 3.46 -6.52
N ALA A 135 -3.90 2.41 -6.07
CA ALA A 135 -3.25 1.18 -5.65
C ALA A 135 -2.57 0.44 -6.82
N GLU A 136 -3.19 0.41 -7.99
CA GLU A 136 -2.60 -0.15 -9.22
C GLU A 136 -1.34 0.62 -9.64
N GLU A 137 -1.35 1.95 -9.54
CA GLU A 137 -0.17 2.78 -9.82
C GLU A 137 1.00 2.47 -8.86
N ILE A 138 0.70 2.23 -7.58
CA ILE A 138 1.70 1.82 -6.59
C ILE A 138 2.25 0.42 -6.93
N ASP A 139 1.39 -0.54 -7.25
CA ASP A 139 1.78 -1.89 -7.68
C ASP A 139 2.74 -1.84 -8.89
N HIS A 140 2.41 -1.01 -9.87
CA HIS A 140 3.26 -0.74 -11.04
C HIS A 140 4.60 -0.11 -10.64
N ALA A 141 4.61 0.86 -9.73
CA ALA A 141 5.82 1.52 -9.27
C ALA A 141 6.75 0.59 -8.47
N MET A 142 6.21 -0.41 -7.77
CA MET A 142 7.00 -1.45 -7.09
C MET A 142 7.50 -2.57 -8.01
N GLY A 143 7.17 -2.53 -9.31
CA GLY A 143 7.56 -3.57 -10.26
C GLY A 143 6.84 -4.90 -10.03
N ARG A 144 5.74 -4.92 -9.27
CA ARG A 144 4.85 -6.08 -9.18
C ARG A 144 3.88 -6.04 -10.35
N VAL A 145 4.27 -6.64 -11.47
CA VAL A 145 3.30 -6.99 -12.51
C VAL A 145 2.45 -8.14 -11.97
N ARG A 146 1.20 -7.83 -11.61
CA ARG A 146 0.20 -8.85 -11.28
C ARG A 146 0.01 -9.76 -12.50
N ARG A 147 0.02 -11.08 -12.27
CA ARG A 147 -0.34 -12.10 -13.28
C ARG A 147 -1.60 -11.66 -14.02
N PRO A 148 -1.67 -11.89 -15.35
CA PRO A 148 -2.86 -11.54 -16.11
C PRO A 148 -4.08 -12.19 -15.45
N ARG A 149 -5.03 -11.36 -14.99
CA ARG A 149 -6.37 -11.84 -14.64
C ARG A 149 -6.87 -12.59 -15.86
N GLY A 150 -6.92 -13.91 -15.75
CA GLY A 150 -7.46 -14.78 -16.77
C GLY A 150 -8.87 -14.30 -17.08
N ARG A 151 -9.01 -13.65 -18.23
CA ARG A 151 -10.29 -13.37 -18.87
C ARG A 151 -10.82 -14.73 -19.32
N GLY A 152 -11.35 -15.49 -18.35
CA GLY A 152 -12.12 -16.70 -18.59
C GLY A 152 -13.44 -16.30 -19.24
N ARG A 153 -13.38 -15.96 -20.53
CA ARG A 153 -14.52 -16.15 -21.41
C ARG A 153 -14.76 -17.64 -21.50
N ARG A 154 -15.83 -18.11 -20.87
CA ARG A 154 -16.70 -19.15 -21.43
C ARG A 154 -18.13 -18.74 -21.14
#